data_AF-A0A3E0E3Z2-F1
#
_entry.id   AF-A0A3E0E3Z2-F1
#
_cell.length_a   1.000
_cell.length_b   1.000
_cell.length_c   1.000
_cell.angle_alpha   90.00
_cell.angle_beta   90.00
_cell.angle_gamma   90.00
#
_symmetry.space_group_name_H-M   'P 1'
#
loop_
_entity.id
_entity.type
_entity.pdbx_description
1 polymer ?
#
loop_
_entity_poly.entity_id
_entity_poly.type
_entity_poly.pdbx_seq_one_letter_code
_entity_poly.pdbx_strand_id
1 'polypeptide(L)'
;MKKSKKKSVIPKKRNTYSLDQKASAKRFYLMGLTLQEISKLIDAPVRTIEKWQIAESWKQLKETTSIQHKALDLKESGKTDKEISTLLNRSTVTIWRYINTAKKDRTNGTK
;
A
#
# COMPACT_ATOMS: atom_id res chain seq x y z
N MET A 1 -36.23 42.16 19.98
CA MET A 1 -35.89 40.96 19.17
C MET A 1 -35.35 39.86 20.08
N LYS A 2 -36.06 38.73 20.24
CA LYS A 2 -35.64 37.63 21.11
C LYS A 2 -34.46 36.89 20.46
N LYS A 3 -33.27 36.95 21.07
CA LYS A 3 -32.08 36.21 20.59
C LYS A 3 -32.31 34.71 20.80
N SER A 4 -32.36 33.95 19.71
CA SER A 4 -32.44 32.48 19.76
C SER A 4 -31.21 31.90 20.46
N LYS A 5 -31.42 31.13 21.54
CA LYS A 5 -30.34 30.41 22.23
C LYS A 5 -29.70 29.41 21.24
N LYS A 6 -28.43 29.62 20.87
CA LYS A 6 -27.66 28.64 20.09
C LYS A 6 -27.65 27.32 20.85
N LYS A 7 -28.14 26.24 20.23
CA LYS A 7 -27.97 24.88 20.77
C LYS A 7 -26.47 24.60 20.91
N SER A 8 -26.04 24.18 22.09
CA SER A 8 -24.68 23.73 22.34
C SER A 8 -24.42 22.49 21.46
N VAL A 9 -23.49 22.62 20.50
CA VAL A 9 -23.08 21.49 19.67
C VAL A 9 -22.23 20.57 20.55
N ILE A 10 -22.76 19.40 20.88
CA ILE A 10 -22.00 18.38 21.62
C ILE A 10 -20.83 17.95 20.72
N PRO A 11 -19.58 18.04 21.20
CA PRO A 11 -18.42 17.67 20.39
C PRO A 11 -18.49 16.18 20.04
N LYS A 12 -18.45 15.86 18.74
CA LYS A 12 -18.43 14.49 18.25
C LYS A 12 -17.16 13.78 18.75
N LYS A 13 -17.33 12.74 19.57
CA LYS A 13 -16.20 11.90 20.02
C LYS A 13 -15.52 11.28 18.78
N ARG A 14 -14.20 11.42 18.70
CA ARG A 14 -13.40 10.86 17.61
C ARG A 14 -12.95 9.47 18.01
N ASN A 15 -13.18 8.48 17.14
CA ASN A 15 -12.62 7.15 17.33
C ASN A 15 -11.09 7.23 17.21
N THR A 16 -10.39 6.64 18.17
CA THR A 16 -8.95 6.44 18.13
C THR A 16 -8.67 5.07 17.53
N TYR A 17 -7.87 5.01 16.46
CA TYR A 17 -7.50 3.76 15.81
C TYR A 17 -6.15 3.28 16.33
N SER A 18 -6.02 1.97 16.49
CA SER A 18 -4.76 1.35 16.93
C SER A 18 -3.70 1.39 15.83
N LEU A 19 -2.43 1.39 16.22
CA LEU A 19 -1.31 1.21 15.30
C LEU A 19 -1.38 -0.13 14.56
N ASP A 20 -1.94 -1.15 15.20
CA ASP A 20 -2.13 -2.48 14.61
C ASP A 20 -3.14 -2.48 13.45
N GLN A 21 -4.25 -1.74 13.60
CA GLN A 21 -5.23 -1.52 12.54
C GLN A 21 -4.60 -0.82 11.34
N LYS A 22 -3.74 0.17 11.58
CA LYS A 22 -3.02 0.86 10.50
C LYS A 22 -2.03 -0.06 9.79
N ALA A 23 -1.29 -0.90 10.53
CA ALA A 23 -0.36 -1.86 9.95
C ALA A 23 -1.08 -2.91 9.09
N SER A 24 -2.20 -3.44 9.58
CA SER A 24 -3.06 -4.37 8.83
C SER A 24 -3.62 -3.72 7.57
N ALA A 25 -4.06 -2.46 7.63
CA ALA A 25 -4.57 -1.73 6.48
C ALA A 25 -3.51 -1.58 5.38
N LYS A 26 -2.28 -1.28 5.78
CA LYS A 26 -1.14 -1.19 4.87
C LYS A 26 -0.86 -2.52 4.18
N ARG A 27 -0.86 -3.62 4.93
CA ARG A 27 -0.64 -4.97 4.39
C ARG A 27 -1.67 -5.32 3.33
N PHE A 28 -2.96 -5.14 3.62
CA PHE A 28 -4.03 -5.41 2.66
C PHE A 28 -3.94 -4.53 1.41
N TYR A 29 -3.57 -3.26 1.56
CA TYR A 29 -3.38 -2.37 0.42
C TYR A 29 -2.26 -2.85 -0.52
N LEU A 30 -1.14 -3.29 0.05
CA LEU A 30 -0.01 -3.85 -0.70
C LEU A 30 -0.35 -5.19 -1.35
N MET A 31 -1.22 -6.01 -0.73
CA MET A 31 -1.77 -7.23 -1.33
C MET A 31 -2.71 -6.97 -2.51
N GLY A 32 -3.16 -5.73 -2.70
CA GLY A 32 -3.99 -5.36 -3.85
C GLY A 32 -5.40 -4.90 -3.51
N LEU A 33 -5.85 -5.02 -2.26
CA LEU A 33 -7.22 -4.66 -1.87
C LEU A 33 -7.48 -3.16 -2.04
N THR A 34 -8.73 -2.84 -2.36
CA THR A 34 -9.23 -1.47 -2.46
C THR A 34 -9.45 -0.86 -1.07
N LEU A 35 -9.40 0.46 -0.97
CA LEU A 35 -9.67 1.15 0.30
C LEU A 35 -11.07 0.87 0.86
N GLN A 36 -12.04 0.58 -0.01
CA GLN A 36 -13.39 0.22 0.39
C GLN A 36 -13.45 -1.16 1.05
N GLU A 37 -12.72 -2.15 0.52
CA GLU A 37 -12.64 -3.48 1.12
C GLU A 37 -11.87 -3.45 2.43
N ILE A 38 -10.75 -2.72 2.48
CA ILE A 38 -9.95 -2.55 3.70
C ILE A 38 -10.78 -1.87 4.79
N SER A 39 -11.62 -0.90 4.41
CA SER A 39 -12.54 -0.22 5.33
C SER A 39 -13.50 -1.18 6.01
N LYS A 40 -14.02 -2.16 5.26
CA LYS A 40 -14.91 -3.21 5.79
C LYS A 40 -14.16 -4.20 6.69
N LEU A 41 -12.91 -4.55 6.36
CA LEU A 41 -12.12 -5.53 7.11
C LEU A 41 -11.63 -5.00 8.47
N ILE A 42 -11.28 -3.72 8.55
CA ILE A 42 -10.62 -3.13 9.74
C ILE A 42 -11.59 -2.26 10.56
N ASP A 43 -12.83 -2.10 10.08
CA ASP A 43 -13.84 -1.22 10.66
C ASP A 43 -13.33 0.22 10.83
N ALA A 44 -12.58 0.69 9.83
CA ALA A 44 -12.06 2.04 9.76
C ALA A 44 -12.67 2.76 8.55
N PRO A 45 -13.14 4.02 8.67
CA PRO A 45 -13.66 4.78 7.55
C PRO A 45 -12.63 4.92 6.43
N VAL A 46 -13.08 4.83 5.18
CA VAL A 46 -12.23 4.99 3.97
C VAL A 46 -11.36 6.26 4.05
N ARG A 47 -11.93 7.39 4.48
CA ARG A 47 -11.21 8.67 4.68
C ARG A 47 -10.03 8.57 5.65
N THR A 48 -10.14 7.72 6.68
CA THR A 48 -9.05 7.48 7.63
C THR A 48 -7.93 6.69 6.97
N ILE A 49 -8.28 5.64 6.23
CA ILE A 49 -7.32 4.79 5.52
C ILE A 49 -6.61 5.60 4.42
N GLU A 50 -7.33 6.44 3.69
CA GLU A 50 -6.78 7.36 2.69
C GLU A 50 -5.73 8.30 3.29
N LYS A 51 -6.00 8.84 4.50
CA LYS A 51 -5.01 9.66 5.22
C LYS A 51 -3.75 8.86 5.56
N TRP A 52 -3.89 7.61 5.99
CA TRP A 52 -2.74 6.74 6.25
C TRP A 52 -1.95 6.42 4.98
N GLN A 53 -2.67 6.16 3.88
CA GLN A 53 -2.09 5.90 2.57
C GLN A 53 -1.22 7.07 2.09
N ILE A 54 -1.72 8.31 2.24
CA ILE A 54 -0.99 9.52 1.86
C ILE A 54 0.19 9.77 2.81
N ALA A 55 -0.02 9.67 4.12
CA ALA A 55 1.00 9.96 5.12
C ALA A 55 2.24 9.07 5.01
N GLU A 56 2.09 7.84 4.50
CA GLU A 56 3.17 6.88 4.34
C GLU A 56 3.47 6.54 2.87
N SER A 57 2.94 7.31 1.92
CA SER A 57 3.19 7.13 0.48
C SER A 57 2.97 5.68 -0.01
N TRP A 58 1.90 5.01 0.43
CA TRP A 58 1.66 3.60 0.12
C TRP A 58 1.60 3.30 -1.38
N LYS A 59 1.18 4.27 -2.21
CA LYS A 59 1.16 4.13 -3.68
C LYS A 59 2.55 3.82 -4.24
N GLN A 60 3.57 4.55 -3.80
CA GLN A 60 4.95 4.35 -4.24
C GLN A 60 5.48 2.97 -3.83
N LEU A 61 5.11 2.51 -2.62
CA LEU A 61 5.42 1.16 -2.15
C LEU A 61 4.76 0.07 -3.02
N LYS A 62 3.48 0.25 -3.36
CA LYS A 62 2.73 -0.69 -4.22
C LYS A 62 3.27 -0.73 -5.66
N GLU A 63 3.63 0.42 -6.22
CA GLU A 63 4.24 0.49 -7.56
C GLU A 63 5.62 -0.19 -7.57
N THR A 64 6.42 0.03 -6.52
CA THR A 64 7.75 -0.57 -6.41
C THR A 64 7.67 -2.09 -6.34
N THR A 65 6.77 -2.64 -5.51
CA THR A 65 6.55 -4.10 -5.39
C THR A 65 6.04 -4.71 -6.70
N SER A 66 5.12 -4.04 -7.39
CA SER A 66 4.63 -4.47 -8.71
C SER A 66 5.75 -4.54 -9.75
N ILE A 67 6.62 -3.52 -9.83
CA ILE A 67 7.75 -3.52 -10.76
C ILE A 67 8.76 -4.63 -10.41
N GLN A 68 8.97 -4.90 -9.12
CA GLN A 68 9.85 -5.98 -8.67
C GLN A 68 9.34 -7.36 -9.09
N HIS A 69 8.06 -7.64 -8.87
CA HIS A 69 7.45 -8.90 -9.33
C HIS A 69 7.47 -9.01 -10.85
N LYS A 70 7.17 -7.95 -11.57
CA LYS A 70 7.26 -7.93 -13.04
C LYS A 70 8.68 -8.23 -13.54
N ALA A 71 9.72 -7.71 -12.87
CA ALA A 71 11.10 -8.01 -13.21
C ALA A 71 11.43 -9.50 -13.00
N LEU A 72 10.91 -10.11 -11.93
CA LEU A 72 11.03 -11.54 -11.67
C LEU A 72 10.31 -12.37 -12.74
N ASP A 73 9.07 -12.02 -13.09
CA ASP A 73 8.29 -12.73 -14.11
C ASP A 73 8.98 -12.70 -15.48
N LEU A 74 9.57 -11.55 -15.86
CA LEU A 74 10.36 -11.42 -17.09
C LEU A 74 11.64 -12.28 -17.05
N LYS A 75 12.26 -12.41 -15.87
CA LYS A 75 13.42 -13.28 -15.69
C LYS A 75 13.05 -14.75 -15.83
N GLU A 76 11.90 -15.15 -15.27
CA GLU A 76 11.33 -16.49 -15.39
C GLU A 76 10.90 -16.81 -16.82
N SER A 77 10.48 -15.80 -17.59
CA SER A 77 10.22 -15.93 -19.03
C SER A 77 11.50 -16.02 -19.90
N GLY A 78 12.68 -16.14 -19.29
CA GLY A 78 13.96 -16.33 -19.98
C GLY A 78 14.68 -15.06 -20.44
N LYS A 79 14.17 -13.86 -20.10
CA LYS A 79 14.85 -12.60 -20.49
C LYS A 79 16.10 -12.36 -19.65
N THR A 80 17.11 -11.78 -20.28
CA THR A 80 18.35 -11.36 -19.62
C THR A 80 18.15 -10.06 -18.84
N ASP A 81 19.02 -9.81 -17.85
CA ASP A 81 18.91 -8.62 -17.00
C ASP A 81 19.08 -7.32 -17.81
N LYS A 82 19.81 -7.37 -18.94
CA LYS A 82 19.96 -6.26 -19.88
C LYS A 82 18.66 -5.95 -20.63
N GLU A 83 17.94 -6.97 -21.09
CA GLU A 83 16.64 -6.79 -21.76
C GLU A 83 15.55 -6.32 -20.78
N ILE A 84 15.59 -6.81 -19.55
CA ILE A 84 14.67 -6.36 -18.50
C ILE A 84 14.94 -4.90 -18.14
N SER A 85 16.22 -4.51 -18.10
CA SER A 85 16.67 -3.14 -17.87
C SER A 85 16.10 -2.16 -18.91
N THR A 86 16.14 -2.52 -20.19
CA THR A 86 15.58 -1.68 -21.27
C THR A 86 14.05 -1.64 -21.22
N LEU A 87 13.39 -2.79 -20.98
CA LEU A 87 11.93 -2.87 -20.89
C LEU A 87 11.33 -2.07 -19.72
N LEU A 88 11.99 -2.07 -18.57
CA LEU A 88 11.53 -1.37 -17.36
C LEU A 88 12.14 0.03 -17.21
N ASN A 89 13.03 0.43 -18.12
CA ASN A 89 13.78 1.68 -18.08
C ASN A 89 14.48 1.89 -16.72
N ARG A 90 15.27 0.90 -16.29
CA ARG A 90 16.02 0.90 -15.03
C ARG A 90 17.42 0.33 -15.23
N SER A 91 18.35 0.67 -14.34
CA SER A 91 19.72 0.14 -14.41
C SER A 91 19.72 -1.38 -14.18
N THR A 92 20.67 -2.08 -14.80
CA THR A 92 20.88 -3.53 -14.62
C THR A 92 21.08 -3.92 -13.15
N VAL A 93 21.81 -3.09 -12.39
CA VAL A 93 22.02 -3.27 -10.95
C VAL A 93 20.69 -3.18 -10.19
N THR A 94 19.82 -2.24 -10.57
CA THR A 94 18.47 -2.12 -9.97
C THR A 94 17.63 -3.35 -10.28
N ILE A 95 17.68 -3.88 -11.51
CA ILE A 95 16.96 -5.10 -11.89
C ILE A 95 17.41 -6.29 -11.05
N TRP A 96 18.72 -6.48 -10.86
CA TRP A 96 19.26 -7.54 -10.02
C TRP A 96 18.73 -7.44 -8.58
N ARG A 97 18.70 -6.23 -8.00
CA ARG A 97 18.12 -5.99 -6.67
C ARG A 97 16.63 -6.34 -6.65
N TYR A 98 15.87 -5.91 -7.64
CA TYR A 98 14.44 -6.15 -7.74
C TYR A 98 14.09 -7.64 -7.81
N ILE A 99 14.81 -8.41 -8.63
CA ILE A 99 14.64 -9.86 -8.73
C ILE A 99 14.91 -10.53 -7.39
N ASN A 100 15.98 -10.15 -6.69
CA ASN A 100 16.33 -10.73 -5.40
C ASN A 100 15.34 -10.37 -4.30
N THR A 101 14.81 -9.14 -4.28
CA THR A 101 13.74 -8.74 -3.36
C THR A 101 12.47 -9.53 -3.64
N ALA A 102 12.02 -9.60 -4.90
CA ALA A 102 10.81 -10.33 -5.29
C ALA A 102 10.89 -11.83 -4.95
N LYS A 103 12.07 -12.45 -5.09
CA LYS A 103 12.29 -13.84 -4.67
C LYS A 103 12.10 -14.03 -3.17
N LYS A 104 12.66 -13.13 -2.35
CA LYS A 104 12.49 -13.15 -0.88
C LYS A 104 11.03 -12.97 -0.49
N ASP A 105 10.32 -12.07 -1.16
CA ASP A 105 8.91 -11.82 -0.90
C ASP A 105 8.06 -13.06 -1.21
N ARG A 106 8.33 -13.76 -2.33
CA ARG A 106 7.68 -15.05 -2.64
C ARG A 106 7.96 -16.11 -1.57
N THR A 107 9.20 -16.24 -1.08
CA THR A 107 9.50 -17.25 -0.04
C THR A 107 8.88 -16.92 1.31
N ASN A 108 8.77 -15.64 1.67
CA ASN A 108 8.19 -15.19 2.93
C ASN A 108 6.66 -15.27 2.96
N GLY A 109 6.00 -15.19 1.80
CA GLY A 109 4.53 -15.33 1.69
C GLY A 109 4.01 -16.77 1.82
N THR A 110 4.89 -17.76 1.71
CA THR A 110 4.58 -19.20 1.86
C THR A 110 4.74 -19.73 3.30
N LYS A 111 4.92 -18.88 4.30
CA LYS A 111 5.03 -19.27 5.71
C LYS A 111 3.79 -18.88 6.52
#